data_AF-A0A5R8LW32-F1
#
_entry.id   AF-A0A5R8LW32-F1
#
_cell.length_a   1.000
_cell.length_b   1.000
_cell.length_c   1.000
_cell.angle_alpha   90.00
_cell.angle_beta   90.00
_cell.angle_gamma   90.00
#
_symmetry.space_group_name_H-M   'P 1'
#
loop_
_entity.id
_entity.type
_entity.pdbx_description
1 polymer ?
#
loop_
_entity_poly.entity_id
_entity_poly.type
_entity_poly.pdbx_seq_one_letter_code
_entity_poly.pdbx_strand_id
1 'polypeptide(L)'
;MSPYTHLTLKDRESILLGISTGKTLDTIAKEIGRSKSTVSREIARNGGWRSYSAATAQDRYRRVRLASRRPRILDRPGTRDAVIRYITVLHWSPEQIAGRLSLEGSPIRISYSTIYRGIYLDNLGVPLKSHGARGLPRLLRHRGKTRKIKGTINERRGRFNDVPS
;
A
#
# COMPACT_ATOMS: atom_id res chain seq x y z
N MET A 1 -21.20 2.14 -21.91
CA MET A 1 -20.52 0.93 -21.40
C MET A 1 -20.56 0.95 -19.89
N SER A 2 -21.18 -0.04 -19.24
CA SER A 2 -21.14 -0.15 -17.78
C SER A 2 -19.74 -0.57 -17.33
N PRO A 3 -19.14 0.08 -16.32
CA PRO A 3 -17.81 -0.29 -15.84
C PRO A 3 -17.79 -1.74 -15.35
N TYR A 4 -16.72 -2.47 -15.69
CA TYR A 4 -16.54 -3.85 -15.26
C TYR A 4 -16.48 -3.90 -13.73
N THR A 5 -17.41 -4.63 -13.13
CA THR A 5 -17.54 -4.78 -11.68
C THR A 5 -17.29 -6.23 -11.31
N HIS A 6 -16.33 -6.45 -10.41
CA HIS A 6 -16.01 -7.79 -9.92
C HIS A 6 -17.14 -8.33 -9.06
N LEU A 7 -17.38 -9.65 -9.13
CA LEU A 7 -18.31 -10.30 -8.21
C LEU A 7 -17.88 -10.09 -6.77
N THR A 8 -18.84 -9.75 -5.92
CA THR A 8 -18.64 -9.60 -4.47
C THR A 8 -18.74 -10.95 -3.77
N LEU A 9 -18.44 -11.02 -2.47
CA LEU A 9 -18.72 -12.21 -1.68
C LEU A 9 -20.23 -12.52 -1.67
N LYS A 10 -21.06 -11.49 -1.49
CA LYS A 10 -22.52 -11.62 -1.54
C LYS A 10 -23.00 -12.20 -2.87
N ASP A 11 -22.44 -11.73 -3.99
CA ASP A 11 -22.79 -12.27 -5.31
C ASP A 11 -22.47 -13.77 -5.38
N ARG A 12 -21.33 -14.20 -4.82
CA ARG A 12 -20.91 -15.61 -4.78
C ARG A 12 -21.78 -16.47 -3.87
N GLU A 13 -22.17 -15.94 -2.71
CA GLU A 13 -23.10 -16.61 -1.79
C GLU A 13 -24.48 -16.78 -2.43
N SER A 14 -24.98 -15.76 -3.12
CA SER A 14 -26.22 -15.87 -3.90
C SER A 14 -26.14 -16.91 -5.01
N ILE A 15 -24.99 -17.04 -5.69
CA ILE A 15 -24.77 -18.10 -6.68
C ILE A 15 -24.83 -19.48 -6.00
N LEU A 16 -24.16 -19.66 -4.87
CA LEU A 16 -24.17 -20.92 -4.11
C LEU A 16 -25.59 -21.30 -3.67
N LEU A 17 -26.32 -20.34 -3.09
CA LEU A 17 -27.70 -20.54 -2.67
C LEU A 17 -28.60 -20.88 -3.86
N GLY A 18 -28.45 -20.17 -4.98
CA GLY A 18 -29.19 -20.45 -6.21
C GLY A 18 -28.95 -21.85 -6.76
N ILE A 19 -27.70 -22.31 -6.75
CA ILE A 19 -27.35 -23.69 -7.13
C ILE A 19 -28.00 -24.70 -6.18
N SER A 20 -27.88 -24.48 -4.87
CA SER A 20 -28.43 -25.40 -3.85
C SER A 20 -29.96 -25.50 -3.88
N THR A 21 -30.63 -24.43 -4.30
CA THR A 21 -32.09 -24.36 -4.45
C THR A 21 -32.58 -24.78 -5.84
N GLY A 22 -31.68 -25.27 -6.70
CA GLY A 22 -32.03 -25.76 -8.03
C GLY A 22 -32.40 -24.68 -9.06
N LYS A 23 -32.04 -23.41 -8.81
CA LYS A 23 -32.33 -22.31 -9.74
C LYS A 23 -31.53 -22.45 -11.02
N THR A 24 -32.12 -22.00 -12.12
CA THR A 24 -31.39 -21.94 -13.40
C THR A 24 -30.33 -20.85 -13.39
N LEU A 25 -29.33 -21.01 -14.25
CA LEU A 25 -28.25 -20.03 -14.41
C LEU A 25 -28.76 -18.63 -14.80
N ASP A 26 -29.85 -18.56 -15.56
CA ASP A 26 -30.49 -17.29 -15.94
C ASP A 26 -31.15 -16.59 -14.75
N THR A 27 -31.88 -17.33 -13.93
CA THR A 27 -32.52 -16.83 -12.71
C THR A 27 -31.48 -16.26 -11.75
N ILE A 28 -30.41 -17.01 -11.49
CA ILE A 28 -29.31 -16.57 -10.61
C ILE A 28 -28.70 -15.27 -11.13
N ALA A 29 -28.42 -15.19 -12.44
CA ALA A 29 -27.82 -14.02 -13.05
C ALA A 29 -28.69 -12.76 -12.91
N LYS A 30 -30.00 -12.89 -13.11
CA LYS A 30 -30.96 -11.79 -12.91
C LYS A 30 -31.01 -11.32 -11.46
N GLU A 31 -31.05 -12.25 -10.49
CA GLU A 31 -31.10 -11.92 -9.06
C GLU A 31 -29.89 -11.12 -8.58
N ILE A 32 -28.69 -11.45 -9.06
CA ILE A 32 -27.46 -10.72 -8.69
C ILE A 32 -27.16 -9.53 -9.61
N GLY A 33 -28.00 -9.26 -10.62
CA GLY A 33 -27.80 -8.17 -11.57
C GLY A 33 -26.56 -8.34 -12.45
N ARG A 34 -26.23 -9.57 -12.85
CA ARG A 34 -25.05 -9.90 -13.67
C ARG A 34 -25.46 -10.60 -14.96
N SER A 35 -24.54 -10.64 -15.93
CA SER A 35 -24.78 -11.42 -17.14
C SER A 35 -24.70 -12.93 -16.88
N LYS A 36 -25.52 -13.70 -17.60
CA LYS A 36 -25.48 -15.17 -17.62
C LYS A 36 -24.07 -15.71 -17.86
N SER A 37 -23.32 -15.10 -18.78
CA SER A 37 -21.94 -15.49 -19.07
C SER A 37 -20.97 -15.23 -17.92
N THR A 38 -21.23 -14.26 -17.04
CA THR A 38 -20.41 -13.99 -15.85
C THR A 38 -20.62 -15.07 -14.80
N VAL A 39 -21.87 -15.43 -14.51
CA VAL A 39 -22.21 -16.51 -13.57
C VAL A 39 -21.66 -17.85 -14.05
N SER A 40 -21.85 -18.19 -15.33
CA SER A 40 -21.33 -19.43 -15.91
C SER A 40 -19.80 -19.54 -15.76
N ARG A 41 -19.07 -18.49 -16.11
CA ARG A 41 -17.61 -18.46 -15.97
C ARG A 41 -17.15 -18.53 -14.51
N GLU A 42 -17.88 -17.91 -13.58
CA GLU A 42 -17.58 -18.00 -12.16
C GLU A 42 -17.75 -19.43 -11.66
N ILE A 43 -18.87 -20.08 -11.98
CA ILE A 43 -19.16 -21.45 -11.56
C ILE A 43 -18.12 -22.41 -12.14
N ALA A 44 -17.88 -22.35 -13.46
CA ALA A 44 -16.93 -23.23 -14.15
C ALA A 44 -15.50 -23.14 -13.58
N ARG A 45 -15.05 -21.94 -13.21
CA ARG A 45 -13.70 -21.74 -12.63
C ARG A 45 -13.57 -22.24 -11.20
N ASN A 46 -14.67 -22.37 -10.46
CA ASN A 46 -14.65 -22.61 -9.02
C ASN A 46 -15.34 -23.93 -8.64
N GLY A 47 -15.10 -24.99 -9.42
CA GLY A 47 -15.56 -26.35 -9.11
C GLY A 47 -16.78 -26.82 -9.90
N GLY A 48 -17.34 -25.97 -10.77
CA GLY A 48 -18.52 -26.32 -11.56
C GLY A 48 -19.79 -26.40 -10.72
N TRP A 49 -20.90 -26.80 -11.34
CA TRP A 49 -22.23 -26.72 -10.72
C TRP A 49 -22.38 -27.59 -9.47
N ARG A 50 -21.73 -28.76 -9.42
CA ARG A 50 -21.87 -29.73 -8.32
C ARG A 50 -20.99 -29.43 -7.11
N SER A 51 -19.87 -28.75 -7.32
CA SER A 51 -18.85 -28.55 -6.28
C SER A 51 -18.53 -27.06 -6.05
N TYR A 52 -19.42 -26.17 -6.50
CA TYR A 52 -19.24 -24.74 -6.31
C TYR A 52 -19.19 -24.38 -4.83
N SER A 53 -18.22 -23.56 -4.44
CA SER A 53 -18.15 -22.98 -3.09
C SER A 53 -17.84 -21.50 -3.17
N ALA A 54 -18.67 -20.68 -2.52
CA ALA A 54 -18.51 -19.24 -2.48
C ALA A 54 -17.21 -18.83 -1.75
N ALA A 55 -16.87 -19.54 -0.67
CA ALA A 55 -15.66 -19.30 0.11
C ALA A 55 -14.39 -19.58 -0.71
N THR A 56 -14.33 -20.73 -1.37
CA THR A 56 -13.16 -21.09 -2.20
C THR A 56 -13.00 -20.15 -3.40
N ALA A 57 -14.12 -19.76 -4.03
CA ALA A 57 -14.15 -18.78 -5.11
C ALA A 57 -13.63 -17.40 -4.65
N GLN A 58 -14.08 -16.94 -3.47
CA GLN A 58 -13.63 -15.68 -2.89
C GLN A 58 -12.13 -15.71 -2.54
N ASP A 59 -11.65 -16.78 -1.93
CA ASP A 59 -10.24 -16.92 -1.56
C ASP A 59 -9.35 -17.03 -2.80
N ARG A 60 -9.78 -17.76 -3.83
CA ARG A 60 -9.11 -17.77 -5.13
C ARG A 60 -9.02 -16.37 -5.71
N TYR A 61 -10.14 -15.63 -5.73
CA TYR A 61 -10.16 -14.26 -6.23
C TYR A 61 -9.18 -13.37 -5.45
N ARG A 62 -9.19 -13.43 -4.10
CA ARG A 62 -8.27 -12.66 -3.25
C ARG A 62 -6.82 -13.01 -3.55
N ARG A 63 -6.48 -14.29 -3.65
CA ARG A 63 -5.12 -14.79 -3.95
C ARG A 63 -4.63 -14.29 -5.30
N VAL A 64 -5.42 -14.49 -6.36
CA VAL A 64 -5.07 -14.03 -7.71
C VAL A 64 -4.94 -12.51 -7.73
N ARG A 65 -5.88 -11.78 -7.13
CA ARG A 65 -5.83 -10.31 -7.09
C ARG A 65 -4.60 -9.77 -6.37
N LEU A 66 -4.17 -10.42 -5.29
CA LEU A 66 -2.93 -10.09 -4.58
C LEU A 66 -1.71 -10.41 -5.43
N ALA A 67 -1.64 -11.58 -6.06
CA ALA A 67 -0.54 -11.98 -6.92
C ALA A 67 -0.39 -11.09 -8.18
N SER A 68 -1.50 -10.55 -8.70
CA SER A 68 -1.47 -9.61 -9.82
C SER A 68 -0.98 -8.20 -9.44
N ARG A 69 -0.78 -7.89 -8.16
CA ARG A 69 -0.21 -6.60 -7.75
C ARG A 69 1.29 -6.64 -7.97
N ARG A 70 1.83 -5.60 -8.60
CA ARG A 70 3.28 -5.42 -8.66
C ARG A 70 3.80 -5.15 -7.25
N PRO A 71 4.80 -5.91 -6.74
CA PRO A 71 5.38 -5.65 -5.44
C PRO A 71 6.04 -4.26 -5.43
N ARG A 72 6.03 -3.57 -4.30
CA ARG A 72 6.71 -2.27 -4.23
C ARG A 72 8.21 -2.53 -4.30
N ILE A 73 8.93 -1.66 -5.00
CA ILE A 73 10.38 -1.82 -5.15
C ILE A 73 11.12 -1.79 -3.79
N LEU A 74 10.59 -1.06 -2.82
CA LEU A 74 11.11 -0.98 -1.44
C LEU A 74 10.71 -2.17 -0.56
N ASP A 75 9.82 -3.05 -1.01
CA ASP A 75 9.55 -4.31 -0.31
C ASP A 75 10.70 -5.32 -0.53
N ARG A 76 11.55 -5.07 -1.53
CA ARG A 76 12.74 -5.88 -1.79
C ARG A 76 13.83 -5.51 -0.79
N PRO A 77 14.30 -6.45 0.07
CA PRO A 77 15.24 -6.12 1.15
C PRO A 77 16.53 -5.50 0.62
N GLY A 78 17.13 -6.06 -0.44
CA GLY A 78 18.36 -5.51 -1.03
C GLY A 78 18.23 -4.05 -1.49
N THR A 79 17.10 -3.67 -2.08
CA THR A 79 16.85 -2.28 -2.47
C THR A 79 16.64 -1.38 -1.25
N ARG A 80 15.81 -1.83 -0.31
CA ARG A 80 15.48 -1.06 0.89
C ARG A 80 16.72 -0.78 1.72
N ASP A 81 17.54 -1.80 1.95
CA ASP A 81 18.74 -1.70 2.76
C ASP A 81 19.79 -0.79 2.09
N ALA A 82 19.90 -0.84 0.76
CA ALA A 82 20.75 0.10 0.03
C ALA A 82 20.30 1.55 0.23
N VAL A 83 18.99 1.83 0.09
CA VAL A 83 18.44 3.17 0.32
C VAL A 83 18.66 3.62 1.77
N ILE A 84 18.43 2.75 2.76
CA ILE A 84 18.69 3.05 4.18
C ILE A 84 20.17 3.38 4.38
N ARG A 85 21.11 2.60 3.82
CA ARG A 85 22.55 2.87 3.93
C ARG A 85 22.92 4.21 3.30
N TYR A 86 22.38 4.55 2.13
CA TYR A 86 22.65 5.83 1.49
C TYR A 86 22.17 7.02 2.33
N ILE A 87 21.02 6.89 3.01
CA ILE A 87 20.51 7.94 3.91
C ILE A 87 21.32 8.02 5.20
N THR A 88 21.63 6.88 5.83
CA THR A 88 22.19 6.83 7.19
C THR A 88 23.70 6.94 7.25
N VAL A 89 24.41 6.43 6.24
CA VAL A 89 25.87 6.42 6.20
C VAL A 89 26.38 7.53 5.29
N LEU A 90 25.88 7.59 4.05
CA LEU A 90 26.34 8.57 3.06
C LEU A 90 25.63 9.93 3.16
N HIS A 91 24.56 10.01 3.96
CA HIS A 91 23.77 11.23 4.16
C HIS A 91 23.24 11.84 2.85
N TRP A 92 22.93 11.00 1.87
CA TRP A 92 22.37 11.41 0.59
C TRP A 92 20.87 11.69 0.71
N SER A 93 20.39 12.73 0.02
CA SER A 93 18.95 12.99 -0.11
C SER A 93 18.28 11.99 -1.07
N PRO A 94 16.95 11.80 -0.99
CA PRO A 94 16.22 10.94 -1.93
C PRO A 94 16.46 11.29 -3.41
N GLU A 95 16.61 12.56 -3.74
CA GLU A 95 16.95 13.05 -5.08
C GLU A 95 18.36 12.65 -5.49
N GLN A 96 19.34 12.79 -4.58
CA GLN A 96 20.71 12.36 -4.82
C GLN A 96 20.80 10.84 -5.03
N ILE A 97 20.08 10.07 -4.21
CA ILE A 97 20.02 8.61 -4.35
C ILE A 97 19.46 8.21 -5.70
N ALA A 98 18.29 8.74 -6.06
CA ALA A 98 17.65 8.41 -7.34
C ALA A 98 18.52 8.83 -8.54
N GLY A 99 19.10 10.03 -8.49
CA GLY A 99 19.98 10.55 -9.54
C GLY A 99 21.27 9.73 -9.67
N ARG A 100 21.93 9.42 -8.56
CA ARG A 100 23.19 8.67 -8.56
C ARG A 100 23.01 7.24 -9.05
N LEU A 101 21.96 6.55 -8.59
CA LEU A 101 21.64 5.20 -9.05
C LEU A 101 21.39 5.16 -10.57
N SER A 102 20.74 6.19 -11.11
CA SER A 102 20.53 6.31 -12.56
C SER A 102 21.83 6.58 -13.31
N LEU A 103 22.69 7.46 -12.79
CA LEU A 103 23.95 7.85 -13.42
C LEU A 103 24.94 6.67 -13.47
N GLU A 104 25.02 5.88 -12.41
CA GLU A 104 25.92 4.73 -12.30
C GLU A 104 25.38 3.46 -12.99
N GLY A 105 24.23 3.54 -13.66
CA GLY A 105 23.63 2.38 -14.32
C GLY A 105 23.22 1.27 -13.35
N SER A 106 22.88 1.62 -12.11
CA SER A 106 22.51 0.64 -11.09
C SER A 106 21.31 -0.20 -11.53
N PRO A 107 21.27 -1.51 -11.19
CA PRO A 107 20.07 -2.32 -11.39
C PRO A 107 18.87 -1.82 -10.55
N ILE A 108 19.12 -1.01 -9.51
CA ILE A 108 18.08 -0.42 -8.68
C ILE A 108 17.51 0.83 -9.37
N ARG A 109 16.32 0.70 -9.96
CA ARG A 109 15.59 1.82 -10.58
C ARG A 109 14.49 2.34 -9.68
N ILE A 110 14.76 3.38 -8.90
CA ILE A 110 13.82 3.96 -7.94
C ILE A 110 13.71 5.48 -8.09
N SER A 111 12.49 6.02 -8.04
CA SER A 111 12.27 7.47 -8.02
C SER A 111 12.42 8.04 -6.61
N TYR A 112 12.88 9.29 -6.49
CA TYR A 112 12.96 9.99 -5.21
C TYR A 112 11.58 10.08 -4.51
N SER A 113 10.49 10.22 -5.29
CA SER A 113 9.13 10.19 -4.76
C SER A 113 8.76 8.86 -4.11
N THR A 114 9.28 7.74 -4.62
CA THR A 114 9.07 6.41 -4.02
C THR A 114 9.83 6.29 -2.70
N ILE A 115 11.06 6.82 -2.64
CA ILE A 115 11.85 6.88 -1.40
C ILE A 115 11.12 7.71 -0.36
N TYR A 116 10.66 8.92 -0.70
CA TYR A 116 9.89 9.76 0.22
C TYR A 116 8.62 9.07 0.72
N ARG A 117 7.86 8.42 -0.18
CA ARG A 117 6.67 7.66 0.21
C ARG A 117 7.01 6.58 1.24
N GLY A 118 8.06 5.80 1.03
CA GLY A 118 8.49 4.79 2.00
C GLY A 118 8.89 5.41 3.34
N ILE A 119 9.64 6.51 3.32
CA ILE A 119 10.04 7.22 4.54
C ILE A 119 8.82 7.69 5.35
N TYR A 120 7.82 8.28 4.70
CA TYR A 120 6.64 8.81 5.40
C TYR A 120 5.58 7.76 5.73
N LEU A 121 5.52 6.65 5.00
CA LEU A 121 4.57 5.56 5.29
C LEU A 121 4.98 4.75 6.51
N ASP A 122 6.26 4.36 6.61
CA ASP A 122 6.71 3.42 7.65
C ASP A 122 8.19 3.60 8.05
N ASN A 123 8.78 4.76 7.77
CA ASN A 123 10.19 5.05 8.05
C ASN A 123 11.15 4.03 7.38
N LEU A 124 10.76 3.49 6.21
CA LEU A 124 11.46 2.39 5.51
C LEU A 124 11.59 1.11 6.38
N GLY A 125 10.70 0.92 7.35
CA GLY A 125 10.76 -0.17 8.31
C GLY A 125 11.85 -0.01 9.39
N VAL A 126 12.55 1.13 9.44
CA VAL A 126 13.54 1.40 10.49
C VAL A 126 12.81 1.77 11.79
N PRO A 127 13.11 1.10 12.93
CA PRO A 127 12.43 1.37 14.18
C PRO A 127 12.70 2.80 14.66
N LEU A 128 11.65 3.43 15.19
CA LEU A 128 11.75 4.74 15.81
C LEU A 128 12.36 4.62 17.21
N LYS A 129 13.24 5.56 17.59
CA LYS A 129 13.89 5.57 18.91
C LYS A 129 12.91 5.77 20.06
N SER A 130 11.79 6.45 19.82
CA SER A 130 10.75 6.74 20.81
C SER A 130 9.43 7.06 20.11
N HIS A 131 8.32 7.03 20.86
CA HIS A 131 7.02 7.47 20.36
C HIS A 131 7.10 8.93 19.85
N GLY A 132 6.57 9.19 18.65
CA GLY A 132 6.62 10.51 18.01
C GLY A 132 8.00 10.94 17.47
N ALA A 133 9.01 10.08 17.51
CA ALA A 133 10.29 10.39 16.87
C ALA A 133 10.11 10.48 15.35
N ARG A 134 10.74 11.49 14.74
CA ARG A 134 10.60 11.74 13.30
C ARG A 134 11.26 10.69 12.40
N GLY A 135 12.22 9.90 12.89
CA GLY A 135 12.93 8.86 12.11
C GLY A 135 13.96 9.41 11.12
N LEU A 136 14.12 8.70 9.99
CA LEU A 136 14.98 9.05 8.85
C LEU A 136 14.79 10.49 8.32
N PRO A 137 13.59 11.10 8.36
CA PRO A 137 13.40 12.51 8.06
C PRO A 137 14.32 13.47 8.82
N ARG A 138 14.88 13.09 9.98
CA ARG A 138 15.87 13.92 10.69
C ARG A 138 17.23 13.96 10.01
N LEU A 139 17.59 12.91 9.27
CA LEU A 139 18.85 12.78 8.54
C LEU A 139 18.79 13.44 7.16
N LEU A 140 17.57 13.68 6.66
CA LEU A 140 17.37 14.36 5.38
C LEU A 140 17.75 15.84 5.51
N ARG A 141 18.39 16.38 4.47
CA ARG A 141 18.65 17.81 4.35
C ARG A 141 17.33 18.57 4.23
N HIS A 142 17.14 19.58 5.06
CA HIS A 142 16.01 20.51 4.99
C HIS A 142 16.49 21.85 4.44
N ARG A 143 15.74 22.44 3.53
CA ARG A 143 15.98 23.83 3.11
C ARG A 143 15.32 24.79 4.10
N GLY A 144 16.11 25.67 4.69
CA GLY A 144 15.63 26.70 5.61
C GLY A 144 15.51 26.24 7.07
N LYS A 145 15.16 27.18 7.96
CA LYS A 145 15.01 26.92 9.39
C LYS A 145 13.71 26.14 9.65
N THR A 146 13.77 25.04 10.40
CA THR A 146 12.57 24.35 10.87
C THR A 146 11.71 25.32 11.68
N ARG A 147 10.47 25.55 11.24
CA ARG A 147 9.53 26.41 11.97
C ARG A 147 9.22 25.75 13.31
N LYS A 148 9.55 26.43 14.42
CA LYS A 148 9.11 26.02 15.76
C LYS A 148 7.65 26.43 15.92
N ILE A 149 6.83 25.56 16.53
CA ILE A 149 5.44 25.85 16.84
C ILE A 149 5.41 26.69 18.11
N LYS A 150 4.77 27.87 18.03
CA LYS A 150 4.64 28.82 19.13
C LYS A 150 4.10 28.11 20.39
N GLY A 151 4.89 28.08 21.47
CA GLY A 151 4.48 27.52 22.76
C GLY A 151 5.02 26.13 23.09
N THR A 152 5.99 25.59 22.35
CA THR A 152 6.69 24.36 22.79
C THR A 152 7.60 24.64 23.99
N ILE A 153 7.73 23.68 24.92
CA ILE A 153 8.42 23.81 26.24
C ILE A 153 9.85 24.43 26.15
N ASN A 154 10.52 24.32 25.01
CA ASN A 154 11.88 24.85 24.77
C ASN A 154 11.94 26.12 23.89
N GLU A 155 10.84 26.86 23.75
CA GLU A 155 10.80 28.10 22.99
C GLU A 155 10.99 29.33 23.88
N ARG A 156 12.22 29.87 23.89
CA ARG A 156 12.65 30.99 24.74
C ARG A 156 12.74 32.36 24.02
N ARG A 157 12.28 32.46 22.76
CA ARG A 157 12.32 33.75 22.04
C ARG A 157 11.22 34.68 22.55
N GLY A 158 11.59 35.90 22.94
CA GLY A 158 10.64 36.92 23.40
C GLY A 158 10.18 36.78 24.86
N ARG A 159 10.79 35.90 25.66
CA ARG A 159 10.62 35.92 27.11
C ARG A 159 11.69 36.82 27.70
N PHE A 160 11.29 38.00 28.16
CA PHE A 160 12.06 38.70 29.18
C PHE A 160 11.87 37.88 30.46
N ASN A 161 12.95 37.35 31.02
CA ASN A 161 12.89 36.86 32.39
C ASN A 161 12.76 38.13 33.23
N ASP A 162 11.56 38.41 33.72
CA ASP A 162 11.34 39.54 34.60
C ASP A 162 12.27 39.41 35.83
N VAL A 163 12.88 40.55 36.15
CA VAL A 163 13.96 40.79 37.13
C VAL A 163 13.49 40.45 38.56
N PRO A 164 14.39 40.08 39.51
CA PRO A 164 13.98 39.60 40.84
C PRO A 164 13.27 40.67 41.69
N SER A 165 12.47 40.15 42.62
CA SER A 165 11.61 40.75 43.67
C SER A 165 11.86 42.20 44.07
#